data_AF-A0A2T7TT39-F1
#
_entry.id   AF-A0A2T7TT39-F1
#
_cell.length_a   1.000
_cell.length_b   1.000
_cell.length_c   1.000
_cell.angle_alpha   90.00
_cell.angle_beta   90.00
_cell.angle_gamma   90.00
#
_symmetry.space_group_name_H-M   'P 1'
#
loop_
_entity.id
_entity.type
_entity.pdbx_description
1 polymer ?
#
loop_
_entity_poly.entity_id
_entity_poly.type
_entity_poly.pdbx_seq_one_letter_code
_entity_poly.pdbx_strand_id
1 'polypeptide(L)' 'MKHTRFVELDVHKDQISVAVAESGRGGAVEYLGQIANDPAAISTLRARLARPGTTLSFCYEAGPCGYGLHR' A
#
# COMPACT_ATOMS: atom_id res chain seq x y z
N MET A 1 4.25 -20.59 8.34
CA MET A 1 5.04 -19.84 7.32
C MET A 1 4.62 -18.39 7.41
N LYS A 2 5.55 -17.43 7.55
CA LYS A 2 5.20 -16.00 7.54
C LYS A 2 4.98 -15.59 6.09
N HIS A 3 3.77 -15.13 5.75
CA HIS A 3 3.46 -14.63 4.41
C HIS A 3 3.63 -13.12 4.40
N THR A 4 4.34 -12.57 3.42
CA THR A 4 4.50 -11.12 3.29
C THR A 4 3.65 -10.63 2.13
N ARG A 5 2.91 -9.55 2.34
CA ARG A 5 2.23 -8.80 1.28
C ARG A 5 2.96 -7.48 1.10
N PHE A 6 3.46 -7.25 -0.10
CA PHE A 6 4.09 -5.99 -0.48
C PHE A 6 3.00 -5.04 -0.93
N VAL A 7 2.96 -3.84 -0.38
CA VAL A 7 1.99 -2.80 -0.71
C VAL A 7 2.76 -1.65 -1.32
N GLU A 8 2.44 -1.31 -2.55
CA GLU A 8 3.01 -0.18 -3.26
C GLU A 8 2.02 1.00 -3.20
N LEU A 9 2.56 2.18 -2.90
CA LEU A 9 1.84 3.44 -2.76
C LEU A 9 2.48 4.48 -3.69
N ASP A 10 1.84 4.76 -4.81
CA ASP A 10 2.22 5.84 -5.72
C ASP A 10 1.43 7.09 -5.34
N VAL A 11 2.14 8.10 -4.83
CA VAL A 11 1.52 9.23 -4.13
C VAL A 11 1.51 10.50 -4.96
N HIS A 12 0.28 10.92 -5.28
CA HIS A 12 -0.04 12.22 -5.84
C HIS A 12 -0.56 13.17 -4.75
N LYS A 13 -0.78 14.44 -5.11
CA LYS A 13 -1.24 15.49 -4.18
C LYS A 13 -2.46 15.08 -3.35
N ASP A 14 -3.52 14.63 -4.02
CA ASP A 14 -4.82 14.39 -3.38
C ASP A 14 -5.18 12.90 -3.28
N GLN A 15 -4.43 12.04 -3.98
CA GLN A 15 -4.74 10.61 -4.10
C GLN A 15 -3.48 9.75 -4.09
N ILE A 16 -3.64 8.50 -3.65
CA ILE A 16 -2.63 7.45 -3.62
C ILE A 16 -3.14 6.27 -4.43
N SER A 17 -2.40 5.86 -5.45
CA SER A 17 -2.66 4.61 -6.18
C SER A 17 -2.08 3.43 -5.39
N VAL A 18 -2.81 2.32 -5.28
CA VAL A 18 -2.43 1.21 -4.41
C VAL A 18 -2.36 -0.11 -5.19
N ALA A 19 -1.20 -0.77 -5.16
CA ALA A 19 -1.04 -2.14 -5.62
C ALA A 19 -0.55 -3.06 -4.50
N VAL A 20 -0.92 -4.34 -4.54
CA VAL A 20 -0.50 -5.36 -3.57
C VAL A 20 0.05 -6.58 -4.29
N ALA A 21 1.19 -7.10 -3.82
CA ALA A 21 1.79 -8.31 -4.32
C ALA A 21 1.99 -9.34 -3.20
N GLU A 22 1.64 -10.60 -3.45
CA GLU A 22 1.93 -11.71 -2.55
C GLU A 22 3.42 -12.12 -2.66
N SER A 23 4.02 -12.49 -1.54
CA SER A 23 5.41 -12.97 -1.52
C SER A 23 5.60 -14.29 -2.27
N GLY A 24 6.74 -14.41 -2.97
CA GLY A 24 7.14 -15.60 -3.70
C GLY A 24 7.16 -15.42 -5.22
N ARG A 25 7.87 -16.30 -5.93
CA ARG A 25 7.93 -16.27 -7.39
C ARG A 25 6.57 -16.68 -7.95
N GLY A 26 5.95 -15.79 -8.74
CA GLY A 26 4.60 -15.99 -9.28
C GLY A 26 3.47 -15.64 -8.30
N GLY A 27 3.77 -14.93 -7.21
CA GLY A 27 2.75 -14.38 -6.32
C GLY A 27 1.77 -13.47 -7.08
N ALA A 28 0.50 -13.51 -6.67
CA ALA A 28 -0.52 -12.68 -7.28
C ALA A 28 -0.21 -11.20 -7.05
N VAL A 29 -0.47 -10.38 -8.08
CA VAL A 29 -0.38 -8.92 -8.02
C VAL A 29 -1.77 -8.36 -8.33
N GLU A 30 -2.24 -7.47 -7.48
CA GLU A 30 -3.57 -6.87 -7.57
C GLU A 30 -3.47 -5.35 -7.45
N TYR A 31 -4.10 -4.62 -8.38
CA TYR A 31 -4.31 -3.19 -8.25
C TYR A 31 -5.64 -2.94 -7.52
N LEU A 32 -5.59 -2.22 -6.40
CA LEU A 32 -6.75 -1.99 -5.53
C LEU A 32 -7.46 -0.67 -5.78
N GLY A 33 -7.02 0.10 -6.77
CA GLY A 33 -7.53 1.43 -7.06
C GLY A 33 -6.83 2.53 -6.28
N GLN A 34 -7.49 3.68 -6.20
CA GLN A 34 -6.97 4.88 -5.54
C GLN A 34 -7.68 5.13 -4.21
N ILE A 35 -6.94 5.68 -3.25
CA ILE A 35 -7.46 6.20 -1.99
C ILE A 35 -7.10 7.68 -1.85
N ALA A 36 -7.78 8.41 -0.97
CA ALA A 36 -7.40 9.78 -0.65
C ALA A 36 -6.01 9.81 0.02
N ASN A 37 -5.23 10.86 -0.26
CA ASN A 37 -3.94 11.09 0.39
C ASN A 37 -4.16 11.68 1.80
N ASP A 38 -4.68 10.87 2.72
CA ASP A 38 -4.88 11.25 4.11
C ASP A 38 -4.69 10.07 5.09
N PRO A 39 -4.43 10.37 6.39
CA PRO A 39 -4.15 9.32 7.38
C PRO A 39 -5.30 8.34 7.62
N ALA A 40 -6.56 8.76 7.51
CA ALA A 40 -7.72 7.91 7.75
C ALA A 40 -7.89 6.89 6.61
N ALA A 41 -7.66 7.31 5.37
CA ALA A 41 -7.66 6.43 4.21
C ALA A 41 -6.56 5.35 4.31
N ILE A 42 -5.33 5.73 4.72
CA ILE A 42 -4.23 4.79 4.94
C ILE A 42 -4.53 3.81 6.08
N SER A 43 -5.11 4.29 7.18
CA SER A 43 -5.50 3.43 8.31
C SER A 43 -6.54 2.39 7.88
N THR A 44 -7.53 2.81 7.09
CA THR A 44 -8.55 1.93 6.52
C THR A 44 -7.94 0.90 5.57
N LEU A 45 -7.01 1.32 4.69
CA LEU A 45 -6.27 0.42 3.81
C LEU A 45 -5.50 -0.64 4.61
N ARG A 46 -4.75 -0.22 5.64
CA ARG A 46 -4.00 -1.13 6.52
C ARG A 46 -4.91 -2.16 7.17
N ALA A 47 -6.05 -1.73 7.71
CA ALA A 47 -7.03 -2.61 8.33
C ALA A 47 -7.62 -3.62 7.31
N ARG A 48 -7.93 -3.16 6.09
CA ARG A 48 -8.42 -4.00 4.99
C ARG A 48 -7.41 -5.07 4.56
N LEU A 49 -6.13 -4.74 4.57
CA LEU A 49 -5.06 -5.64 4.12
C LEU A 49 -4.52 -6.57 5.21
N ALA A 50 -4.69 -6.20 6.48
CA ALA A 50 -4.25 -7.00 7.60
C ALA A 50 -4.93 -8.36 7.64
N ARG A 51 -4.14 -9.43 7.71
CA ARG A 51 -4.61 -10.81 7.83
C ARG A 51 -3.81 -11.53 8.91
N PRO A 52 -4.41 -12.43 9.71
CA PRO A 52 -3.67 -13.23 10.68
C PRO A 52 -2.48 -13.95 10.02
N GLY A 53 -1.30 -13.88 10.64
CA GLY A 53 -0.09 -14.54 10.14
C GLY A 53 0.55 -13.89 8.90
N THR A 54 0.07 -12.73 8.46
CA THR A 54 0.62 -11.97 7.32
C THR A 54 1.33 -10.70 7.78
N THR A 55 2.50 -10.44 7.23
CA THR A 55 3.22 -9.16 7.40
C THR A 55 2.94 -8.26 6.20
N LEU A 56 2.54 -7.00 6.43
CA LEU A 56 2.46 -6.00 5.38
C LEU A 56 3.79 -5.25 5.28
N SER A 57 4.34 -5.13 4.08
CA SER A 57 5.55 -4.36 3.79
C SER A 57 5.19 -3.25 2.81
N PHE A 58 5.22 -2.01 3.26
CA PHE A 58 4.86 -0.85 2.44
C PHE A 58 6.09 -0.29 1.74
N CYS A 59 5.97 -0.08 0.44
CA CYS A 59 6.85 0.74 -0.38
C CYS A 59 6.07 1.99 -0.77
N TYR A 60 6.70 3.14 -0.70
CA TYR A 60 6.09 4.42 -1.02
C TYR A 60 6.98 5.12 -2.03
N GLU A 61 6.37 5.55 -3.13
CA GLU A 61 6.99 6.40 -4.12
C GLU A 61 6.40 7.80 -4.00
N ALA A 62 7.28 8.78 -3.77
CA ALA A 62 6.94 10.19 -3.95
C ALA A 62 7.41 10.63 -5.33
N GLY A 63 6.52 11.22 -6.12
CA GLY A 63 6.93 12.00 -7.27
C GLY A 63 7.87 13.16 -6.88
N PRO A 64 8.53 13.83 -7.86
CA PRO A 64 9.52 14.88 -7.60
C PRO A 64 8.98 16.08 -6.80
N CYS A 65 7.65 16.22 -6.69
CA CYS A 65 6.98 17.21 -5.87
C CYS A 65 6.96 16.87 -4.36
N GLY A 66 7.40 15.68 -3.94
CA GLY A 66 7.65 15.34 -2.55
C GLY A 66 6.40 15.24 -1.66
N TYR A 67 5.28 14.75 -2.20
CA TYR A 67 4.03 14.58 -1.44
C TYR A 67 4.14 13.47 -0.40
N GLY A 68 4.75 13.76 0.75
CA GLY A 68 4.92 12.82 1.85
C GLY A 68 3.60 12.24 2.35
N LEU A 69 3.65 11.01 2.89
CA LEU A 69 2.56 10.50 3.71
C LEU A 69 2.38 11.45 4.89
N HIS A 70 1.22 12.11 4.96
CA HIS A 70 0.90 12.98 6.08
C HIS A 70 0.67 12.10 7.32
N ARG A 71 1.31 12.45 8.44
CA ARG A 71 1.33 11.67 9.69
C ARG A 71 0.40 12.27 10.73
#